data_AF-D3BFG9-F1
#
_entry.id   AF-D3BFG9-F1
#
_cell.length_a   1.000
_cell.length_b   1.000
_cell.length_c   1.000
_cell.angle_alpha   90.00
_cell.angle_beta   90.00
_cell.angle_gamma   90.00
#
_symmetry.space_group_name_H-M   'P 1'
#
loop_
_entity.id
_entity.type
_entity.pdbx_description
1 polymer ?
#
loop_
_entity_poly.entity_id
_entity_poly.type
_entity_poly.pdbx_seq_one_letter_code
_entity_poly.pdbx_strand_id
1 'polypeptide(L)'
;MNNKDISNGFECSAHKRILDAVCYECNKLLCSRCSTNHNKEREHSNFIDHIDDIRIELTQILNNINNVNNNKDTATTTSDSSHISKRLDDIWNMMKCKTENYNSLSSDEKQISKHFEELHKYLMIEEQKLKKPIIDHKDNNNDSTTSTTSSSSFHDDTTESYSIPFIMKSINSSESLSTFIKSNNETLFHTTSSKNSYLQDTLLNYNNNSDSMILDLIYKYNNQFKSSSFKNNNNNNDNDNKTNNRKLELKQFDFTKLDHLLKQSIKLSSNSTSLNNNHNKHTYILSTHDDGASLIDLSNYKITDLGEIKYYDLYGTQLILAGDNDDRFIRFNIQTKEIKYLNNNKNTITIICKLPMIYHKISEVESYIYMIGGIWGGARYSIEKDQWKSFLSDDKLIRYSATIFEINK
;
A
#
# COMPACT_ATOMS: atom_id res chain seq x y z
N MET A 1 -55.78 -21.00 32.48
CA MET A 1 -54.69 -20.35 33.23
C MET A 1 -53.97 -19.44 32.26
N ASN A 2 -53.95 -18.14 32.57
CA ASN A 2 -53.46 -17.07 31.71
C ASN A 2 -51.93 -17.13 31.59
N ASN A 3 -51.40 -17.29 30.37
CA ASN A 3 -50.02 -16.97 30.06
C ASN A 3 -49.89 -15.45 29.92
N LYS A 4 -49.70 -14.79 31.05
CA LYS A 4 -49.24 -13.41 31.13
C LYS A 4 -47.79 -13.43 31.63
N ASP A 5 -47.00 -12.55 31.02
CA ASP A 5 -45.75 -11.99 31.56
C ASP A 5 -44.43 -12.74 31.29
N ILE A 6 -44.03 -12.74 30.02
CA ILE A 6 -42.62 -12.55 29.63
C ILE A 6 -42.58 -11.50 28.50
N SER A 7 -42.86 -10.23 28.81
CA SER A 7 -42.76 -9.12 27.85
C SER A 7 -42.22 -7.85 28.50
N ASN A 8 -41.04 -7.90 29.11
CA ASN A 8 -40.46 -6.75 29.83
C ASN A 8 -39.13 -6.23 29.24
N GLY A 9 -38.89 -6.40 27.93
CA GLY A 9 -37.59 -6.01 27.33
C GLY A 9 -37.62 -5.07 26.12
N PHE A 10 -38.72 -4.98 25.38
CA PHE A 10 -38.70 -4.36 24.04
C PHE A 10 -39.82 -3.34 23.87
N GLU A 11 -39.81 -2.30 24.70
CA GLU A 11 -40.70 -1.15 24.54
C GLU A 11 -39.97 0.06 23.98
N CYS A 12 -40.60 0.73 23.03
CA CYS A 12 -40.18 2.03 22.55
C CYS A 12 -40.18 3.04 23.70
N SER A 13 -39.01 3.64 23.95
CA SER A 13 -38.81 4.62 25.02
C SER A 13 -39.75 5.83 24.92
N ALA A 14 -40.09 6.26 23.70
CA ALA A 14 -40.94 7.42 23.44
C ALA A 14 -42.44 7.11 23.50
N HIS A 15 -42.87 5.95 23.02
CA HIS A 15 -44.29 5.65 22.83
C HIS A 15 -44.85 4.58 23.78
N LYS A 16 -43.99 3.92 24.59
CA LYS A 16 -44.37 2.81 25.48
C LYS A 16 -45.16 1.72 24.75
N ARG A 17 -44.75 1.44 23.52
CA ARG A 17 -45.29 0.40 22.64
C ARG A 17 -44.22 -0.62 22.35
N ILE A 18 -44.62 -1.85 22.09
CA ILE A 18 -43.70 -2.91 21.69
C ILE A 18 -42.97 -2.51 20.40
N LEU A 19 -41.67 -2.79 20.35
CA LEU A 19 -40.87 -2.65 19.14
C LEU A 19 -41.18 -3.84 18.23
N ASP A 20 -41.74 -3.53 17.06
CA ASP A 20 -42.36 -4.50 16.15
C ASP A 20 -41.76 -4.42 14.72
N ALA A 21 -40.91 -3.43 14.43
CA ALA A 21 -40.28 -3.24 13.13
C ALA A 21 -38.78 -2.93 13.21
N VAL A 22 -38.03 -3.24 12.16
CA VAL A 22 -36.61 -2.92 11.97
C VAL A 22 -36.43 -2.06 10.72
N CYS A 23 -35.62 -1.00 10.80
CA CYS A 23 -35.12 -0.29 9.63
C CYS A 23 -33.66 -0.66 9.35
N TYR A 24 -33.36 -1.30 8.22
CA TYR A 24 -32.02 -1.81 7.92
C TYR A 24 -31.01 -0.69 7.58
N GLU A 25 -31.45 0.35 6.89
CA GLU A 25 -30.62 1.52 6.56
C GLU A 25 -30.16 2.28 7.82
N CYS A 26 -30.99 2.28 8.86
CA CYS A 26 -30.67 2.98 10.11
C CYS A 26 -30.17 2.06 11.22
N ASN A 27 -30.25 0.74 11.02
CA ASN A 27 -30.01 -0.28 12.03
C ASN A 27 -30.74 0.01 13.37
N LYS A 28 -32.05 0.31 13.29
CA LYS A 28 -32.89 0.71 14.45
C LYS A 28 -34.14 -0.14 14.56
N LEU A 29 -34.49 -0.49 15.81
CA LEU A 29 -35.79 -1.04 16.19
C LEU A 29 -36.81 0.08 16.38
N LEU A 30 -38.00 -0.09 15.81
CA LEU A 30 -39.08 0.88 15.78
C LEU A 30 -40.37 0.21 16.26
N CYS A 31 -41.23 0.96 16.96
CA CYS A 31 -42.63 0.58 17.09
C CYS A 31 -43.43 1.10 15.89
N SER A 32 -44.63 0.59 15.66
CA SER A 32 -45.57 1.06 14.62
C SER A 32 -45.64 2.59 14.41
N ARG A 33 -45.65 3.37 15.51
CA ARG A 33 -45.69 4.84 15.45
C ARG A 33 -44.35 5.45 15.05
N CYS A 34 -43.25 4.93 15.59
CA CYS A 34 -41.90 5.33 15.19
C CYS A 34 -41.61 4.98 13.73
N SER A 35 -42.05 3.81 13.25
CA SER A 35 -41.91 3.37 11.86
C SER A 35 -42.58 4.36 10.90
N THR A 36 -43.84 4.73 11.17
CA THR A 36 -44.58 5.68 10.34
C THR A 36 -43.92 7.06 10.31
N ASN A 37 -43.46 7.56 11.45
CA ASN A 37 -42.80 8.87 11.54
C ASN A 37 -41.42 8.85 10.88
N HIS A 38 -40.63 7.80 11.13
CA HIS A 38 -39.30 7.61 10.55
C HIS A 38 -39.36 7.56 9.02
N ASN A 39 -40.37 6.89 8.47
CA ASN A 39 -40.61 6.89 7.03
C ASN A 39 -40.96 8.28 6.48
N LYS A 40 -41.76 9.08 7.21
CA LYS A 40 -42.07 10.46 6.79
C LYS A 40 -40.86 11.39 6.82
N GLU A 41 -39.91 11.15 7.72
CA GLU A 41 -38.72 12.01 7.87
C GLU A 41 -37.59 11.66 6.89
N ARG A 42 -37.45 10.39 6.51
CA ARG A 42 -36.30 9.91 5.73
C ARG A 42 -36.62 9.11 4.47
N GLU A 43 -37.89 8.84 4.18
CA GLU A 43 -38.34 8.02 3.04
C GLU A 43 -37.81 6.57 3.05
N HIS A 44 -37.70 5.95 4.23
CA HIS A 44 -37.16 4.59 4.38
C HIS A 44 -38.19 3.45 4.23
N SER A 45 -39.35 3.68 3.59
CA SER A 45 -40.46 2.70 3.51
C SER A 45 -40.04 1.32 3.00
N ASN A 46 -39.16 1.28 2.00
CA ASN A 46 -38.67 0.03 1.39
C ASN A 46 -37.61 -0.71 2.24
N PHE A 47 -37.18 -0.12 3.35
CA PHE A 47 -36.12 -0.66 4.21
C PHE A 47 -36.63 -0.96 5.62
N ILE A 48 -37.96 -1.00 5.81
CA ILE A 48 -38.59 -1.27 7.09
C ILE A 48 -39.42 -2.55 6.98
N ASP A 49 -39.03 -3.57 7.74
CA ASP A 49 -39.78 -4.82 7.84
C ASP A 49 -40.31 -5.03 9.24
N HIS A 50 -41.43 -5.75 9.31
CA HIS A 50 -41.99 -6.19 10.58
C HIS A 50 -41.20 -7.40 11.09
N ILE A 51 -40.93 -7.43 12.40
CA ILE A 51 -40.12 -8.48 13.03
C ILE A 51 -40.78 -9.85 12.91
N ASP A 52 -42.11 -9.91 12.96
CA ASP A 52 -42.82 -11.18 12.78
C ASP A 52 -42.68 -11.75 11.37
N ASP A 53 -42.63 -10.90 10.33
CA ASP A 53 -42.44 -11.36 8.95
C ASP A 53 -41.02 -11.93 8.77
N ILE A 54 -40.01 -11.23 9.27
CA ILE A 54 -38.61 -11.71 9.32
C ILE A 54 -38.54 -13.06 10.06
N ARG A 55 -39.25 -13.19 11.19
CA ARG A 55 -39.27 -14.42 11.98
C ARG A 55 -39.92 -15.57 11.21
N ILE A 56 -41.02 -15.31 10.50
CA ILE A 56 -41.70 -16.31 9.66
C ILE A 56 -40.76 -16.78 8.56
N GLU A 57 -40.10 -15.87 7.84
CA GLU A 57 -39.14 -16.20 6.79
C GLU A 57 -37.97 -17.04 7.31
N LEU A 58 -37.38 -16.65 8.44
CA LEU A 58 -36.30 -17.42 9.08
C LEU A 58 -36.74 -18.82 9.50
N THR A 59 -37.98 -18.95 10.01
CA THR A 59 -38.53 -20.24 10.39
C THR A 59 -38.77 -21.13 9.17
N GLN A 60 -39.21 -20.56 8.05
CA GLN A 60 -39.34 -21.28 6.78
C GLN A 60 -37.98 -21.76 6.26
N ILE A 61 -36.96 -20.91 6.30
CA ILE A 61 -35.59 -21.29 5.93
C ILE A 61 -35.08 -22.45 6.81
N LEU A 62 -35.28 -22.36 8.13
CA LEU A 62 -34.84 -23.40 9.06
C LEU A 62 -35.58 -24.73 8.85
N ASN A 63 -36.90 -24.69 8.60
CA ASN A 63 -37.69 -25.88 8.31
C ASN A 63 -37.28 -26.52 6.98
N ASN A 64 -36.93 -25.72 5.97
CA ASN A 64 -36.42 -26.21 4.71
C ASN A 64 -35.06 -26.92 4.90
N ILE A 65 -34.17 -26.39 5.74
CA ILE A 65 -32.88 -27.02 6.08
C ILE A 65 -33.10 -28.37 6.79
N ASN A 66 -34.04 -28.43 7.75
CA ASN A 66 -34.30 -29.66 8.50
C ASN A 66 -35.00 -30.75 7.67
N ASN A 67 -35.86 -30.38 6.72
CA ASN A 67 -36.51 -31.34 5.82
C ASN A 67 -35.55 -31.93 4.77
N VAL A 68 -34.52 -31.18 4.33
CA VAL A 68 -33.49 -31.68 3.40
C VAL A 68 -32.63 -32.80 4.02
N ASN A 69 -32.51 -32.86 5.35
CA ASN A 69 -31.73 -33.89 6.02
C ASN A 69 -32.47 -35.24 6.22
N ASN A 70 -33.80 -35.30 6.03
CA ASN A 70 -34.59 -36.51 6.29
C ASN A 70 -35.06 -37.26 5.03
N ASN A 71 -34.91 -36.72 3.84
CA ASN A 71 -35.21 -37.42 2.58
C ASN A 71 -33.97 -37.51 1.70
N LYS A 72 -33.10 -38.48 2.03
CA LYS A 72 -32.17 -39.06 1.07
C LYS A 72 -32.97 -40.05 0.23
N ASP A 73 -33.71 -39.56 -0.74
CA ASP A 73 -33.92 -40.28 -2.01
C ASP A 73 -34.64 -39.39 -3.01
N THR A 74 -34.12 -39.43 -4.24
CA THR A 74 -34.58 -38.84 -5.49
C THR A 74 -34.32 -37.35 -5.72
N ALA A 75 -33.44 -37.14 -6.71
CA ALA A 75 -33.14 -35.89 -7.37
C ALA A 75 -34.39 -35.12 -7.79
N THR A 76 -34.48 -33.85 -7.43
CA THR A 76 -34.40 -32.70 -8.36
C THR A 76 -34.69 -31.41 -7.60
N THR A 77 -33.88 -30.37 -7.90
CA THR A 77 -34.08 -28.95 -7.59
C THR A 77 -34.15 -28.50 -6.13
N THR A 78 -33.10 -27.82 -5.66
CA THR A 78 -33.19 -26.42 -5.15
C THR A 78 -31.79 -25.83 -5.00
N SER A 79 -31.58 -24.70 -5.67
CA SER A 79 -30.30 -24.07 -6.03
C SER A 79 -29.72 -23.14 -4.95
N ASP A 80 -30.42 -22.90 -3.84
CA ASP A 80 -30.20 -21.65 -3.10
C ASP A 80 -29.31 -21.76 -1.85
N SER A 81 -29.12 -22.95 -1.27
CA SER A 81 -28.13 -23.14 -0.18
C SER A 81 -26.69 -23.10 -0.69
N SER A 82 -26.49 -23.23 -2.00
CA SER A 82 -25.18 -23.21 -2.64
C SER A 82 -24.58 -21.81 -2.72
N HIS A 83 -25.39 -20.75 -2.79
CA HIS A 83 -24.91 -19.40 -3.02
C HIS A 83 -24.21 -18.79 -1.80
N ILE A 84 -24.74 -19.03 -0.59
CA ILE A 84 -24.10 -18.57 0.64
C ILE A 84 -22.81 -19.36 0.89
N SER A 85 -22.82 -20.68 0.71
CA SER A 85 -21.60 -21.49 0.82
C SER A 85 -20.54 -21.03 -0.18
N LYS A 86 -20.92 -20.84 -1.43
CA LYS A 86 -20.03 -20.37 -2.49
C LYS A 86 -19.46 -18.99 -2.20
N ARG A 87 -20.29 -18.06 -1.71
CA ARG A 87 -19.84 -16.71 -1.32
C ARG A 87 -18.87 -16.74 -0.14
N LEU A 88 -19.09 -17.62 0.84
CA LEU A 88 -18.16 -17.82 1.96
C LEU A 88 -16.83 -18.40 1.48
N ASP A 89 -16.87 -19.36 0.56
CA ASP A 89 -15.67 -19.90 -0.07
C ASP A 89 -14.92 -18.84 -0.88
N ASP A 90 -15.64 -18.00 -1.63
CA ASP A 90 -15.06 -16.90 -2.41
C ASP A 90 -14.39 -15.86 -1.49
N ILE A 91 -15.04 -15.46 -0.39
CA ILE A 91 -14.48 -14.55 0.61
C ILE A 91 -13.23 -15.16 1.25
N TRP A 92 -13.28 -16.43 1.63
CA TRP A 92 -12.16 -17.15 2.22
C TRP A 92 -10.95 -17.21 1.28
N ASN A 93 -11.19 -17.56 0.01
CA ASN A 93 -10.15 -17.60 -1.01
C ASN A 93 -9.56 -16.22 -1.28
N MET A 94 -10.39 -15.17 -1.34
CA MET A 94 -9.94 -13.80 -1.48
C MET A 94 -9.03 -13.38 -0.31
N MET A 95 -9.43 -13.69 0.93
CA MET A 95 -8.64 -13.38 2.12
C MET A 95 -7.28 -14.09 2.10
N LYS A 96 -7.26 -15.35 1.65
CA LYS A 96 -6.02 -16.13 1.49
C LYS A 96 -5.09 -15.52 0.44
N CYS A 97 -5.61 -15.18 -0.74
CA CYS A 97 -4.83 -14.51 -1.80
C CYS A 97 -4.26 -13.16 -1.33
N LYS A 98 -5.05 -12.35 -0.60
CA LYS A 98 -4.56 -11.07 -0.07
C LYS A 98 -3.46 -11.26 0.98
N THR A 99 -3.57 -12.30 1.80
CA THR A 99 -2.56 -12.66 2.81
C THR A 99 -1.25 -13.13 2.14
N GLU A 100 -1.35 -13.97 1.12
CA GLU A 100 -0.19 -14.42 0.33
C GLU A 100 0.51 -13.24 -0.36
N ASN A 101 -0.24 -12.31 -0.93
CA ASN A 101 0.31 -11.09 -1.52
C ASN A 101 1.03 -10.20 -0.49
N TYR A 102 0.44 -10.02 0.70
CA TYR A 102 1.09 -9.28 1.79
C TYR A 102 2.41 -9.94 2.22
N ASN A 103 2.42 -11.27 2.35
CA ASN A 103 3.63 -12.01 2.69
C ASN A 103 4.71 -11.89 1.61
N SER A 104 4.32 -11.89 0.32
CA SER A 104 5.24 -11.63 -0.79
C SER A 104 5.85 -10.24 -0.68
N LEU A 105 5.02 -9.19 -0.52
CA LEU A 105 5.49 -7.80 -0.37
C LEU A 105 6.42 -7.63 0.84
N SER A 106 6.14 -8.30 1.96
CA SER A 106 7.03 -8.28 3.13
C SER A 106 8.34 -9.01 2.88
N SER A 107 8.35 -10.05 2.05
CA SER A 107 9.59 -10.70 1.61
C SER A 107 10.42 -9.78 0.72
N ASP A 108 9.78 -9.12 -0.25
CA ASP A 108 10.43 -8.17 -1.15
C ASP A 108 11.01 -6.99 -0.37
N GLU A 109 10.28 -6.43 0.60
CA GLU A 109 10.77 -5.37 1.50
C GLU A 109 12.05 -5.78 2.24
N LYS A 110 12.10 -7.03 2.74
CA LYS A 110 13.29 -7.57 3.41
C LYS A 110 14.46 -7.76 2.45
N GLN A 111 14.20 -8.22 1.23
CA GLN A 111 15.24 -8.37 0.21
C GLN A 111 15.83 -7.02 -0.20
N ILE A 112 14.98 -6.01 -0.38
CA ILE A 112 15.41 -4.62 -0.65
C ILE A 112 16.31 -4.13 0.49
N SER A 113 15.88 -4.29 1.74
CA SER A 113 16.65 -3.88 2.91
C SER A 113 18.02 -4.55 2.98
N LYS A 114 18.07 -5.87 2.74
CA LYS A 114 19.32 -6.64 2.69
C LYS A 114 20.25 -6.17 1.57
N HIS A 115 19.70 -5.88 0.39
CA HIS A 115 20.49 -5.40 -0.75
C HIS A 115 21.17 -4.06 -0.45
N PHE A 116 20.45 -3.12 0.18
CA PHE A 116 21.04 -1.84 0.58
C PHE A 116 22.11 -1.99 1.67
N GLU A 117 21.95 -2.95 2.60
CA GLU A 117 22.97 -3.26 3.59
C GLU A 117 24.27 -3.78 2.94
N GLU A 118 24.15 -4.69 1.97
CA GLU A 118 25.30 -5.21 1.22
C GLU A 118 25.99 -4.12 0.40
N LEU A 119 25.22 -3.26 -0.28
CA LEU A 119 25.74 -2.12 -1.02
C LEU A 119 26.49 -1.14 -0.10
N HIS A 120 25.95 -0.84 1.07
CA HIS A 120 26.59 0.01 2.05
C HIS A 120 27.95 -0.57 2.50
N LYS A 121 28.00 -1.87 2.82
CA LYS A 121 29.25 -2.56 3.18
C LYS A 121 30.28 -2.50 2.05
N TYR A 122 29.85 -2.71 0.81
CA TYR A 122 30.73 -2.62 -0.36
C TYR A 122 31.32 -1.21 -0.53
N LEU A 123 30.49 -0.17 -0.46
CA LEU A 123 30.92 1.22 -0.59
C LEU A 123 31.91 1.61 0.50
N MET A 124 31.71 1.16 1.74
CA MET A 124 32.66 1.36 2.83
C MET A 124 34.05 0.74 2.52
N ILE A 125 34.09 -0.46 1.97
CA ILE A 125 35.34 -1.14 1.61
C ILE A 125 36.06 -0.40 0.47
N GLU A 126 35.35 -0.03 -0.61
CA GLU A 126 35.95 0.70 -1.73
C GLU A 126 36.43 2.09 -1.31
N GLU A 127 35.69 2.78 -0.43
CA GLU A 127 36.15 4.04 0.15
C GLU A 127 37.48 3.88 0.90
N GLN A 128 37.60 2.85 1.75
CA GLN A 128 38.84 2.57 2.48
C GLN A 128 40.00 2.23 1.53
N LYS A 129 39.74 1.43 0.51
CA LYS A 129 40.73 1.03 -0.51
C LYS A 129 41.27 2.23 -1.29
N LEU A 130 40.41 3.20 -1.62
CA LEU A 130 40.81 4.44 -2.28
C LEU A 130 41.55 5.41 -1.35
N LYS A 131 41.16 5.45 -0.06
CA LYS A 131 41.83 6.29 0.94
C LYS A 131 43.23 5.80 1.31
N LYS A 132 43.44 4.48 1.36
CA LYS A 132 44.70 3.86 1.80
C LYS A 132 45.96 4.44 1.14
N PRO A 133 46.11 4.48 -0.20
CA PRO A 133 47.32 5.03 -0.82
C PRO A 133 47.53 6.53 -0.54
N ILE A 134 46.46 7.29 -0.30
CA ILE A 134 46.54 8.72 0.03
C ILE A 134 47.05 8.90 1.47
N ILE A 135 46.57 8.06 2.39
CA ILE A 135 47.04 8.02 3.78
C ILE A 135 48.52 7.60 3.79
N ASP A 136 48.87 6.51 3.10
CA ASP A 136 50.25 6.01 3.00
C ASP A 136 51.21 7.08 2.44
N HIS A 137 50.78 7.87 1.46
CA HIS A 137 51.56 9.00 0.92
C HIS A 137 51.70 10.17 1.90
N LYS A 138 50.67 10.45 2.70
CA LYS A 138 50.69 11.52 3.69
C LYS A 138 51.63 11.18 4.85
N ASP A 139 51.64 9.93 5.27
CA ASP A 139 52.50 9.45 6.35
C ASP A 139 53.97 9.42 5.92
N ASN A 140 54.26 8.97 4.69
CA ASN A 140 55.62 9.01 4.12
C ASN A 140 56.20 10.43 3.92
N ASN A 141 55.36 11.44 3.68
CA ASN A 141 55.82 12.83 3.52
C ASN A 141 56.08 13.55 4.85
N ASN A 142 55.54 13.06 5.97
CA ASN A 142 55.78 13.64 7.28
C ASN A 142 57.10 13.15 7.92
N ASP A 143 57.72 12.10 7.38
CA ASP A 143 58.96 11.51 7.90
C ASP A 143 60.24 12.30 7.58
N SER A 144 60.15 13.44 6.87
CA SER A 144 61.30 14.33 6.64
C SER A 144 61.46 15.44 7.68
N THR A 145 60.63 15.49 8.73
CA THR A 145 60.82 16.47 9.81
C THR A 145 60.53 15.87 11.18
N THR A 146 61.59 15.83 11.99
CA THR A 146 61.68 15.61 13.44
C THR A 146 61.64 14.17 13.97
N SER A 147 62.84 13.70 14.25
CA SER A 147 63.21 12.60 15.13
C SER A 147 62.63 12.74 16.55
N THR A 148 61.77 11.82 17.00
CA THR A 148 61.88 11.18 18.32
C THR A 148 61.03 9.90 18.38
N THR A 149 61.72 8.78 18.63
CA THR A 149 61.27 7.46 19.13
C THR A 149 59.85 7.34 19.69
N SER A 150 59.04 6.43 19.12
CA SER A 150 58.35 5.37 19.87
C SER A 150 57.67 4.34 18.96
N SER A 151 58.09 3.08 19.13
CA SER A 151 57.39 1.80 18.85
C SER A 151 56.37 1.75 17.71
N SER A 152 56.79 1.10 16.63
CA SER A 152 55.94 0.40 15.67
C SER A 152 54.96 -0.55 16.40
N SER A 153 53.65 -0.30 16.30
CA SER A 153 52.64 -1.33 16.53
C SER A 153 51.97 -1.66 15.20
N PHE A 154 52.21 -2.88 14.73
CA PHE A 154 51.32 -3.54 13.78
C PHE A 154 49.90 -3.42 14.34
N HIS A 155 49.00 -2.74 13.63
CA HIS A 155 47.59 -2.72 14.03
C HIS A 155 47.02 -4.10 13.72
N ASP A 156 46.81 -4.88 14.78
CA ASP A 156 46.05 -6.13 14.72
C ASP A 156 44.65 -5.86 14.14
N ASP A 157 44.07 -6.85 13.48
CA ASP A 157 42.71 -6.82 12.96
C ASP A 157 41.70 -6.49 14.08
N THR A 158 41.22 -5.24 14.10
CA THR A 158 40.32 -4.73 15.14
C THR A 158 38.86 -5.11 14.92
N THR A 159 38.55 -6.00 13.97
CA THR A 159 37.17 -6.40 13.63
C THR A 159 36.42 -6.95 14.85
N GLU A 160 37.10 -7.69 15.75
CA GLU A 160 36.48 -8.18 16.99
C GLU A 160 36.06 -7.07 17.95
N SER A 161 36.69 -5.88 17.90
CA SER A 161 36.37 -4.74 18.76
C SER A 161 35.00 -4.12 18.48
N TYR A 162 34.39 -4.42 17.33
CA TYR A 162 33.04 -3.99 16.96
C TYR A 162 31.96 -5.03 17.30
N SER A 163 32.35 -6.20 17.80
CA SER A 163 31.40 -7.23 18.17
C SER A 163 30.63 -6.84 19.44
N ILE A 164 29.33 -7.14 19.48
CA ILE A 164 28.47 -6.89 20.64
C ILE A 164 29.08 -7.43 21.95
N PRO A 165 29.64 -8.67 22.00
CA PRO A 165 30.25 -9.20 23.22
C PRO A 165 31.45 -8.37 23.70
N PHE A 166 32.28 -7.87 22.79
CA PHE A 166 33.44 -7.06 23.13
C PHE A 166 33.04 -5.67 23.65
N ILE A 167 32.06 -5.03 23.01
CA ILE A 167 31.51 -3.74 23.46
C ILE A 167 30.91 -3.90 24.86
N MET A 168 30.11 -4.94 25.09
CA MET A 168 29.50 -5.21 26.39
C MET A 168 30.55 -5.46 27.48
N LYS A 169 31.62 -6.20 27.15
CA LYS A 169 32.75 -6.42 28.05
C LYS A 169 33.48 -5.12 28.36
N SER A 170 33.71 -4.26 27.36
CA SER A 170 34.39 -2.98 27.49
C SER A 170 33.60 -1.98 28.32
N ILE A 171 32.27 -1.96 28.20
CA ILE A 171 31.37 -1.20 29.07
C ILE A 171 31.52 -1.65 30.52
N ASN A 172 31.46 -2.97 30.77
CA ASN A 172 31.55 -3.53 32.12
C ASN A 172 32.94 -3.35 32.76
N SER A 173 34.01 -3.28 31.97
CA SER A 173 35.37 -3.06 32.47
C SER A 173 35.73 -1.59 32.64
N SER A 174 34.89 -0.66 32.18
CA SER A 174 35.17 0.77 32.26
C SER A 174 34.56 1.39 33.51
N GLU A 175 35.39 2.01 34.35
CA GLU A 175 34.94 2.62 35.61
C GLU A 175 34.05 3.86 35.42
N SER A 176 34.14 4.51 34.26
CA SER A 176 33.31 5.66 33.90
C SER A 176 33.10 5.75 32.40
N LEU A 177 32.10 6.54 31.97
CA LEU A 177 31.88 6.85 30.55
C LEU A 177 33.11 7.47 29.89
N SER A 178 33.85 8.32 30.62
CA SER A 178 35.05 8.95 30.10
C SER A 178 36.18 7.95 29.86
N THR A 179 36.31 6.96 30.74
CA THR A 179 37.29 5.87 30.62
C THR A 179 36.90 4.95 29.47
N PHE A 180 35.61 4.62 29.34
CA PHE A 180 35.07 3.85 28.22
C PHE A 180 35.37 4.51 26.87
N ILE A 181 35.10 5.81 26.74
CA ILE A 181 35.36 6.54 25.48
C ILE A 181 36.85 6.53 25.15
N LYS A 182 37.72 6.81 26.13
CA LYS A 182 39.18 6.81 25.93
C LYS A 182 39.71 5.44 25.52
N SER A 183 39.25 4.38 26.19
CA SER A 183 39.69 3.00 25.91
C SER A 183 39.20 2.46 24.57
N ASN A 184 38.20 3.09 23.96
CA ASN A 184 37.67 2.71 22.64
C ASN A 184 37.84 3.85 21.61
N ASN A 185 38.75 4.79 21.86
CA ASN A 185 38.96 5.95 21.00
C ASN A 185 39.58 5.59 19.64
N GLU A 186 40.31 4.48 19.55
CA GLU A 186 40.88 3.99 18.29
C GLU A 186 39.96 3.00 17.56
N THR A 187 38.77 2.71 18.10
CA THR A 187 37.78 1.79 17.52
C THR A 187 36.40 2.42 17.41
N LEU A 188 35.58 2.35 18.46
CA LEU A 188 34.17 2.79 18.48
C LEU A 188 34.03 4.31 18.32
N PHE A 189 35.01 5.07 18.84
CA PHE A 189 34.97 6.54 18.88
C PHE A 189 36.06 7.18 18.04
N HIS A 190 36.67 6.41 17.13
CA HIS A 190 37.74 6.92 16.28
C HIS A 190 37.22 7.99 15.32
N THR A 191 37.41 9.23 15.73
CA THR A 191 37.03 10.41 14.98
C THR A 191 38.30 10.97 14.36
N THR A 192 38.57 10.61 13.11
CA THR A 192 39.65 11.27 12.37
C THR A 192 39.30 12.75 12.24
N SER A 193 40.12 13.61 12.85
CA SER A 193 39.92 15.07 12.94
C SER A 193 39.79 15.76 11.56
N SER A 194 40.05 15.04 10.46
CA SER A 194 39.79 15.51 9.10
C SER A 194 38.62 14.75 8.46
N LYS A 195 37.46 15.41 8.40
CA LYS A 195 36.27 15.08 7.58
C LYS A 195 35.26 14.09 8.18
N ASN A 196 34.47 14.56 9.13
CA ASN A 196 33.10 14.06 9.32
C ASN A 196 32.15 14.82 8.38
N SER A 197 32.23 14.58 7.06
CA SER A 197 31.31 15.20 6.09
C SER A 197 29.86 14.86 6.39
N TYR A 198 29.60 13.64 6.90
CA TYR A 198 28.25 13.22 7.27
C TYR A 198 27.66 14.02 8.44
N LEU A 199 28.46 14.32 9.46
CA LEU A 199 28.00 15.20 10.53
C LEU A 199 27.85 16.64 10.03
N GLN A 200 28.71 17.10 9.11
CA GLN A 200 28.61 18.45 8.53
C GLN A 200 27.33 18.62 7.70
N ASP A 201 26.99 17.65 6.84
CA ASP A 201 25.77 17.64 6.04
C ASP A 201 24.54 17.52 6.92
N THR A 202 24.64 16.74 8.00
CA THR A 202 23.59 16.67 9.03
C THR A 202 23.48 17.99 9.78
N LEU A 203 24.59 18.65 10.13
CA LEU A 203 24.61 19.95 10.82
C LEU A 203 24.02 21.06 9.95
N LEU A 204 24.24 21.01 8.63
CA LEU A 204 23.63 21.95 7.66
C LEU A 204 22.10 21.91 7.75
N ASN A 205 21.51 20.73 7.94
CA ASN A 205 20.06 20.57 8.15
C ASN A 205 19.57 21.21 9.45
N TYR A 206 20.47 21.53 10.39
CA TYR A 206 20.20 22.25 11.64
C TYR A 206 20.81 23.66 11.64
N ASN A 207 21.03 24.29 10.48
CA ASN A 207 21.65 25.62 10.35
C ASN A 207 23.01 25.73 11.07
N ASN A 208 23.81 24.66 11.03
CA ASN A 208 25.07 24.53 11.76
C ASN A 208 24.94 24.71 13.29
N ASN A 209 23.74 24.56 13.84
CA ASN A 209 23.49 24.62 15.28
C ASN A 209 23.62 23.23 15.89
N SER A 210 24.81 22.94 16.41
CA SER A 210 25.12 21.66 17.08
C SER A 210 24.21 21.37 18.26
N ASP A 211 23.80 22.39 19.02
CA ASP A 211 22.93 22.19 20.19
C ASP A 211 21.56 21.69 19.78
N SER A 212 21.02 22.21 18.66
CA SER A 212 19.74 21.76 18.10
C SER A 212 19.81 20.33 17.55
N MET A 213 20.92 19.97 16.89
CA MET A 213 21.16 18.61 16.43
C MET A 213 21.29 17.62 17.59
N ILE A 214 22.05 17.99 18.64
CA ILE A 214 22.21 17.17 19.84
C ILE A 214 20.86 17.00 20.55
N LEU A 215 20.06 18.06 20.68
CA LEU A 215 18.73 18.00 21.31
C LEU A 215 17.79 17.06 20.55
N ASP A 216 17.79 17.13 19.22
CA ASP A 216 16.95 16.26 18.36
C ASP A 216 17.42 14.80 18.42
N LEU A 217 18.72 14.55 18.43
CA LEU A 217 19.28 13.20 18.61
C LEU A 217 18.90 12.64 19.99
N ILE A 218 19.05 13.41 21.07
CA ILE A 218 18.63 13.00 22.42
C ILE A 218 17.13 12.71 22.46
N TYR A 219 16.30 13.54 21.82
CA TYR A 219 14.85 13.34 21.77
C TYR A 219 14.47 12.05 21.02
N LYS A 220 15.03 11.84 19.83
CA LYS A 220 14.80 10.64 19.00
C LYS A 220 15.23 9.37 19.72
N TYR A 221 16.42 9.39 20.33
CA TYR A 221 16.96 8.22 21.04
C TYR A 221 16.18 7.94 22.34
N ASN A 222 15.82 8.97 23.11
CA ASN A 222 15.00 8.79 24.32
C ASN A 222 13.60 8.23 24.04
N ASN A 223 13.00 8.52 22.88
CA ASN A 223 11.71 7.94 22.52
C ASN A 223 11.78 6.44 22.24
N GLN A 224 12.93 5.90 21.80
CA GLN A 224 13.09 4.47 21.59
C GLN A 224 13.08 3.67 22.92
N PHE A 225 13.55 4.27 24.03
CA PHE A 225 13.57 3.62 25.35
C PHE A 225 12.29 3.79 26.16
N LYS A 226 11.38 4.68 25.76
CA LYS A 226 10.08 4.85 26.45
C LYS A 226 9.11 3.69 26.21
N SER A 227 9.33 2.89 25.16
CA SER A 227 8.48 1.75 24.79
C SER A 227 8.77 0.45 25.56
N SER A 228 9.85 0.37 26.33
CA SER A 228 10.23 -0.83 27.10
C SER A 228 10.13 -0.60 28.61
N SER A 229 9.03 -0.05 29.12
CA SER A 229 8.73 -0.16 30.54
C SER A 229 8.12 -1.54 30.80
N PHE A 230 8.96 -2.44 31.29
CA PHE A 230 8.56 -3.70 31.91
C PHE A 230 7.37 -3.49 32.85
N LYS A 231 6.24 -4.16 32.57
CA LYS A 231 5.20 -4.38 33.59
C LYS A 231 5.79 -5.33 34.63
N ASN A 232 6.32 -4.77 35.71
CA ASN A 232 6.65 -5.55 36.89
C ASN A 232 5.53 -5.36 37.92
N ASN A 233 4.74 -6.42 38.11
CA ASN A 233 3.93 -6.61 39.31
C ASN A 233 4.88 -6.76 40.50
N ASN A 234 4.77 -5.91 41.51
CA ASN A 234 4.41 -6.33 42.87
C ASN A 234 4.46 -5.18 43.88
N ASN A 235 3.67 -5.42 44.93
CA ASN A 235 3.36 -4.55 46.07
C ASN A 235 4.54 -4.21 46.98
N ASN A 236 4.35 -3.05 47.62
CA ASN A 236 4.79 -2.61 48.95
C ASN A 236 6.24 -2.22 49.22
N ASN A 237 6.31 -0.99 49.77
CA ASN A 237 7.22 -0.43 50.76
C ASN A 237 8.73 -0.58 50.54
N ASP A 238 9.41 0.52 50.25
CA ASP A 238 10.05 1.26 51.34
C ASP A 238 10.54 2.65 50.91
N ASN A 239 10.76 3.46 51.94
CA ASN A 239 11.14 4.87 51.95
C ASN A 239 12.47 5.22 51.26
N ASP A 240 12.60 6.53 51.05
CA ASP A 240 13.82 7.31 50.84
C ASP A 240 14.45 7.30 49.43
N ASN A 241 14.14 8.35 48.65
CA ASN A 241 15.15 9.40 48.46
C ASN A 241 14.64 10.66 47.76
N LYS A 242 15.05 11.78 48.34
CA LYS A 242 14.86 13.17 47.95
C LYS A 242 15.55 13.42 46.59
N THR A 243 14.77 13.62 45.52
CA THR A 243 15.29 14.13 44.24
C THR A 243 14.40 15.25 43.70
N ASN A 244 15.06 16.26 43.15
CA ASN A 244 14.53 17.58 42.83
C ASN A 244 13.37 17.55 41.83
N ASN A 245 12.18 17.93 42.28
CA ASN A 245 11.02 18.16 41.42
C ASN A 245 11.20 19.43 40.58
N ARG A 246 11.79 19.31 39.39
CA ARG A 246 11.56 20.28 38.31
C ARG A 246 10.35 19.81 37.49
N LYS A 247 9.21 20.47 37.70
CA LYS A 247 8.00 20.25 36.92
C LYS A 247 8.18 20.89 35.54
N LEU A 248 8.31 20.06 34.51
CA LEU A 248 8.33 20.51 33.12
C LEU A 248 6.89 20.70 32.65
N GLU A 249 6.44 21.94 32.51
CA GLU A 249 5.16 22.26 31.87
C GLU A 249 5.40 22.48 30.37
N LEU A 250 4.99 21.49 29.57
CA LEU A 250 4.98 21.59 28.12
C LEU A 250 3.76 22.42 27.72
N LYS A 251 3.99 23.64 27.25
CA LYS A 251 2.95 24.44 26.60
C LYS A 251 2.54 23.72 25.31
N GLN A 252 1.24 23.58 25.11
CA GLN A 252 0.67 22.97 23.91
C GLN A 252 1.17 23.72 22.67
N PHE A 253 1.67 22.97 21.70
CA PHE A 253 2.26 23.52 20.49
C PHE A 253 1.20 24.33 19.72
N ASP A 254 1.53 25.57 19.40
CA ASP A 254 0.61 26.48 18.73
C ASP A 254 0.61 26.20 17.22
N PHE A 255 -0.36 25.37 16.79
CA PHE A 255 -0.55 25.01 15.39
C PHE A 255 -0.85 26.21 14.49
N THR A 256 -1.29 27.35 15.04
CA THR A 256 -1.55 28.56 14.22
C THR A 256 -0.24 29.17 13.71
N LYS A 257 0.85 29.06 14.50
CA LYS A 257 2.19 29.47 14.08
C LYS A 257 2.77 28.58 12.99
N LEU A 258 2.52 27.27 13.07
CA LEU A 258 2.96 26.31 12.06
C LEU A 258 2.20 26.51 10.73
N ASP A 259 0.88 26.72 10.80
CA ASP A 259 0.06 27.03 9.62
C ASP A 259 0.55 28.32 8.91
N HIS A 260 0.92 29.34 9.69
CA HIS A 260 1.51 30.56 9.15
C HIS A 260 2.87 30.32 8.48
N LEU A 261 3.75 29.51 9.09
CA LEU A 261 5.04 29.13 8.50
C LEU A 261 4.86 28.31 7.23
N LEU A 262 3.91 27.39 7.17
CA LEU A 262 3.60 26.59 5.98
C LEU A 262 3.11 27.47 4.83
N LYS A 263 2.22 28.44 5.11
CA LYS A 263 1.73 29.42 4.13
C LYS A 263 2.83 30.36 3.61
N GLN A 264 3.85 30.63 4.41
CA GLN A 264 5.02 31.41 3.98
C GLN A 264 6.03 30.57 3.19
N SER A 265 6.18 29.30 3.54
CA SER A 265 7.18 28.39 2.96
C SER A 265 6.78 27.85 1.59
N ILE A 266 5.48 27.63 1.38
CA ILE A 266 4.94 27.01 0.17
C ILE A 266 3.91 27.96 -0.43
N LYS A 267 4.36 28.82 -1.34
CA LYS A 267 3.47 29.63 -2.18
C LYS A 267 3.20 28.90 -3.49
N LEU A 268 2.05 28.22 -3.57
CA LEU A 268 1.59 27.66 -4.85
C LEU A 268 1.06 28.80 -5.73
N SER A 269 1.95 29.41 -6.52
CA SER A 269 1.54 30.36 -7.56
C SER A 269 1.04 29.59 -8.78
N SER A 270 -0.27 29.63 -9.04
CA SER A 270 -0.81 29.21 -10.32
C SER A 270 -0.39 30.24 -11.38
N ASN A 271 0.66 29.92 -12.14
CA ASN A 271 0.94 30.59 -13.41
C ASN A 271 -0.15 30.15 -14.40
N SER A 272 -1.32 30.78 -14.32
CA SER A 272 -2.27 30.80 -15.43
C SER A 272 -1.74 31.79 -16.46
N THR A 273 -0.88 31.32 -17.35
CA THR A 273 -0.74 31.96 -18.65
C THR A 273 -2.09 31.83 -19.35
N SER A 274 -2.76 32.97 -19.49
CA SER A 274 -3.99 33.12 -20.26
C SER A 274 -3.73 32.76 -21.72
N LEU A 275 -3.89 31.49 -22.06
CA LEU A 275 -4.28 31.10 -23.41
C LEU A 275 -5.78 30.86 -23.37
N ASN A 276 -6.51 31.93 -23.72
CA ASN A 276 -7.88 31.87 -24.18
C ASN A 276 -7.99 30.80 -25.27
N ASN A 277 -8.48 29.63 -24.90
CA ASN A 277 -9.31 28.79 -25.76
C ASN A 277 -10.23 27.99 -24.84
N ASN A 278 -11.49 28.43 -24.82
CA ASN A 278 -12.62 27.82 -24.14
C ASN A 278 -12.89 26.41 -24.70
N HIS A 279 -12.13 25.42 -24.24
CA HIS A 279 -12.56 24.04 -24.31
C HIS A 279 -12.66 23.53 -22.88
N ASN A 280 -13.90 23.22 -22.48
CA ASN A 280 -14.21 22.49 -21.26
C ASN A 280 -13.40 21.19 -21.26
N LYS A 281 -12.22 21.20 -20.63
CA LYS A 281 -11.39 20.00 -20.49
C LYS A 281 -12.05 19.14 -19.43
N HIS A 282 -12.69 18.06 -19.86
CA HIS A 282 -13.19 17.02 -18.99
C HIS A 282 -12.04 16.06 -18.66
N THR A 283 -11.85 15.76 -17.38
CA THR A 283 -10.91 14.73 -16.91
C THR A 283 -11.71 13.50 -16.55
N TYR A 284 -11.27 12.33 -17.03
CA TYR A 284 -11.95 11.06 -16.78
C TYR A 284 -11.03 10.08 -16.04
N ILE A 285 -11.60 9.32 -15.11
CA ILE A 285 -10.99 8.10 -14.56
C ILE A 285 -11.71 6.93 -15.20
N LEU A 286 -10.98 6.03 -15.83
CA LEU A 286 -11.50 4.71 -16.17
C LEU A 286 -11.15 3.76 -15.03
N SER A 287 -12.16 3.13 -14.46
CA SER A 287 -12.04 2.15 -13.39
C SER A 287 -12.60 0.82 -13.85
N THR A 288 -12.00 -0.26 -13.39
CA THR A 288 -12.39 -1.63 -13.68
C THR A 288 -12.77 -2.31 -12.36
N HIS A 289 -13.76 -3.19 -12.41
CA HIS A 289 -14.31 -3.90 -11.26
C HIS A 289 -14.73 -5.33 -11.67
N ASP A 290 -15.09 -6.16 -10.70
CA ASP A 290 -15.34 -7.60 -10.91
C ASP A 290 -16.40 -7.87 -12.00
N ASP A 291 -17.40 -6.99 -12.10
CA ASP A 291 -18.50 -7.10 -13.05
C ASP A 291 -18.36 -6.17 -14.28
N GLY A 292 -17.20 -5.54 -14.54
CA GLY A 292 -17.14 -4.57 -15.64
C GLY A 292 -16.07 -3.49 -15.61
N ALA A 293 -16.33 -2.45 -16.40
CA ALA A 293 -15.61 -1.19 -16.32
C ALA A 293 -16.57 -0.01 -16.25
N SER A 294 -16.13 1.06 -15.61
CA SER A 294 -16.86 2.30 -15.42
C SER A 294 -16.00 3.49 -15.78
N LEU A 295 -16.58 4.47 -16.47
CA LEU A 295 -15.97 5.77 -16.77
C LEU A 295 -16.49 6.82 -15.80
N ILE A 296 -15.61 7.41 -15.01
CA ILE A 296 -15.90 8.43 -14.00
C ILE A 296 -15.47 9.79 -14.57
N ASP A 297 -16.43 10.68 -14.78
CA ASP A 297 -16.18 12.06 -15.19
C ASP A 297 -15.88 12.92 -13.96
N LEU A 298 -14.65 13.42 -13.83
CA LEU A 298 -14.25 14.24 -12.68
C LEU A 298 -14.80 15.67 -12.71
N SER A 299 -15.34 16.12 -13.86
CA SER A 299 -15.90 17.47 -13.97
C SER A 299 -17.28 17.59 -13.32
N ASN A 300 -18.05 16.49 -13.28
CA ASN A 300 -19.42 16.45 -12.77
C ASN A 300 -19.68 15.24 -11.85
N TYR A 301 -18.65 14.46 -11.54
CA TYR A 301 -18.69 13.24 -10.73
C TYR A 301 -19.68 12.17 -11.24
N LYS A 302 -19.99 12.19 -12.54
CA LYS A 302 -20.89 11.20 -13.15
C LYS A 302 -20.12 9.92 -13.46
N ILE A 303 -20.69 8.80 -13.03
CA ILE A 303 -20.20 7.46 -13.36
C ILE A 303 -21.04 6.93 -14.54
N THR A 304 -20.37 6.43 -15.58
CA THR A 304 -20.97 5.77 -16.74
C THR A 304 -20.49 4.33 -16.76
N ASP A 305 -21.40 3.39 -16.53
CA ASP A 305 -21.11 1.96 -16.64
C ASP A 305 -20.87 1.60 -18.12
N LEU A 306 -19.78 0.88 -18.39
CA LEU A 306 -19.39 0.39 -19.71
C LEU A 306 -19.77 -1.09 -19.92
N GLY A 307 -20.33 -1.75 -18.90
CA GLY A 307 -20.80 -3.13 -18.94
C GLY A 307 -19.74 -4.16 -18.54
N GLU A 308 -20.13 -5.44 -18.62
CA GLU A 308 -19.32 -6.59 -18.22
C GLU A 308 -18.02 -6.72 -19.05
N ILE A 309 -16.89 -6.67 -18.34
CA ILE A 309 -15.52 -6.73 -18.86
C ILE A 309 -14.73 -7.59 -17.87
N LYS A 310 -14.48 -8.86 -18.22
CA LYS A 310 -13.80 -9.80 -17.32
C LYS A 310 -12.28 -9.74 -17.40
N TYR A 311 -11.76 -9.37 -18.57
CA TYR A 311 -10.32 -9.28 -18.82
C TYR A 311 -10.02 -7.99 -19.54
N TYR A 312 -9.13 -7.18 -18.98
CA TYR A 312 -8.72 -5.92 -19.57
C TYR A 312 -7.22 -5.75 -19.42
N ASP A 313 -6.62 -5.15 -20.44
CA ASP A 313 -5.34 -4.48 -20.34
C ASP A 313 -5.51 -3.05 -20.86
N LEU A 314 -4.88 -2.11 -20.17
CA LEU A 314 -4.96 -0.69 -20.49
C LEU A 314 -3.75 -0.28 -21.32
N TYR A 315 -3.97 0.00 -22.60
CA TYR A 315 -2.91 0.41 -23.52
C TYR A 315 -3.09 1.85 -24.00
N GLY A 316 -2.35 2.76 -23.36
CA GLY A 316 -2.26 4.16 -23.77
C GLY A 316 -3.51 5.01 -23.47
N THR A 317 -3.49 6.25 -23.94
CA THR A 317 -4.44 7.32 -23.56
C THR A 317 -5.76 7.30 -24.33
N GLN A 318 -6.01 6.34 -25.23
CA GLN A 318 -7.13 6.40 -26.18
C GLN A 318 -7.86 5.07 -26.43
N LEU A 319 -7.36 3.94 -25.92
CA LEU A 319 -7.91 2.62 -26.24
C LEU A 319 -7.92 1.68 -25.03
N ILE A 320 -9.09 1.14 -24.72
CA ILE A 320 -9.23 -0.02 -23.85
C ILE A 320 -9.45 -1.22 -24.76
N LEU A 321 -8.68 -2.29 -24.57
CA LEU A 321 -8.93 -3.58 -25.18
C LEU A 321 -9.33 -4.54 -24.07
N ALA A 322 -10.60 -4.94 -24.11
CA ALA A 322 -11.16 -5.89 -23.17
C ALA A 322 -11.61 -7.15 -23.91
N GLY A 323 -11.26 -8.30 -23.36
CA GLY A 323 -11.76 -9.61 -23.78
C GLY A 323 -13.04 -9.94 -23.01
N ASP A 324 -14.14 -10.16 -23.74
CA ASP A 324 -15.41 -10.67 -23.20
C ASP A 324 -15.42 -12.21 -23.14
N ASN A 325 -16.43 -12.83 -22.50
CA ASN A 325 -16.70 -14.28 -22.45
C ASN A 325 -16.72 -14.95 -23.83
N ASP A 326 -17.01 -14.19 -24.88
CA ASP A 326 -17.04 -14.65 -26.27
C ASP A 326 -15.70 -14.49 -27.00
N ASP A 327 -14.62 -14.20 -26.26
CA ASP A 327 -13.29 -13.85 -26.77
C ASP A 327 -13.30 -12.62 -27.71
N ARG A 328 -14.29 -11.73 -27.59
CA ARG A 328 -14.40 -10.53 -28.44
C ARG A 328 -13.53 -9.41 -27.89
N PHE A 329 -12.87 -8.68 -28.79
CA PHE A 329 -12.16 -7.47 -28.41
C PHE A 329 -13.11 -6.29 -28.41
N ILE A 330 -13.10 -5.51 -27.35
CA ILE A 330 -13.86 -4.26 -27.28
C ILE A 330 -12.89 -3.12 -27.49
N ARG A 331 -13.19 -2.22 -28.42
CA ARG A 331 -12.51 -0.94 -28.60
C ARG A 331 -13.35 0.16 -27.98
N PHE A 332 -12.86 0.78 -26.92
CA PHE A 332 -13.47 2.01 -26.40
C PHE A 332 -12.69 3.23 -26.85
N ASN A 333 -13.35 4.12 -27.61
CA ASN A 333 -12.78 5.41 -27.98
C ASN A 333 -13.14 6.44 -26.91
N ILE A 334 -12.15 6.88 -26.14
CA ILE A 334 -12.36 7.80 -25.01
C ILE A 334 -12.90 9.16 -25.47
N GLN A 335 -12.50 9.63 -26.67
CA GLN A 335 -12.89 10.94 -27.17
C GLN A 335 -14.33 10.96 -27.69
N THR A 336 -14.74 9.91 -28.42
CA THR A 336 -16.11 9.82 -28.97
C THR A 336 -17.07 9.10 -28.04
N LYS A 337 -16.56 8.41 -26.99
CA LYS A 337 -17.31 7.49 -26.11
C LYS A 337 -17.93 6.31 -26.88
N GLU A 338 -17.44 6.03 -28.07
CA GLU A 338 -17.92 4.95 -28.92
C GLU A 338 -17.30 3.62 -28.48
N ILE A 339 -18.17 2.62 -28.29
CA ILE A 339 -17.79 1.23 -28.07
C ILE A 339 -17.93 0.50 -29.41
N LYS A 340 -16.83 -0.05 -29.92
CA LYS A 340 -16.83 -0.90 -31.12
C LYS A 340 -16.39 -2.31 -30.75
N TYR A 341 -17.23 -3.29 -31.04
CA TYR A 341 -16.89 -4.70 -30.92
C TYR A 341 -16.09 -5.12 -32.15
N LEU A 342 -14.90 -5.63 -31.92
CA LEU A 342 -13.94 -6.08 -32.92
C LEU A 342 -14.07 -7.60 -33.09
N ASN A 343 -13.96 -8.08 -34.31
CA ASN A 343 -14.16 -9.49 -34.61
C ASN A 343 -12.98 -10.32 -34.10
N ASN A 344 -13.30 -11.41 -33.40
CA ASN A 344 -12.32 -12.42 -33.05
C ASN A 344 -12.45 -13.61 -33.99
N ASN A 345 -11.51 -13.74 -34.92
CA ASN A 345 -11.45 -14.90 -35.78
C ASN A 345 -10.78 -16.06 -35.03
N LYS A 346 -11.60 -16.86 -34.34
CA LYS A 346 -11.21 -18.01 -33.49
C LYS A 346 -10.23 -18.99 -34.15
N ASN A 347 -10.15 -19.01 -35.47
CA ASN A 347 -9.32 -19.94 -36.22
C ASN A 347 -7.84 -19.54 -36.32
N THR A 348 -7.47 -18.31 -35.94
CA THR A 348 -6.13 -17.79 -36.25
C THR A 348 -5.17 -17.90 -35.07
N ILE A 349 -5.63 -17.64 -33.85
CA ILE A 349 -4.85 -17.74 -32.60
C ILE A 349 -5.77 -18.19 -31.48
N THR A 350 -5.33 -19.20 -30.72
CA THR A 350 -5.87 -19.43 -29.37
C THR A 350 -5.46 -18.24 -28.52
N ILE A 351 -6.36 -17.28 -28.35
CA ILE A 351 -6.09 -16.08 -27.55
C ILE A 351 -6.03 -16.55 -26.11
N ILE A 352 -4.81 -16.81 -25.63
CA ILE A 352 -4.57 -16.97 -24.22
C ILE A 352 -4.64 -15.56 -23.65
N CYS A 353 -5.59 -15.31 -22.75
CA CYS A 353 -5.93 -14.03 -22.12
C CYS A 353 -4.81 -13.39 -21.25
N LYS A 354 -3.54 -13.69 -21.54
CA LYS A 354 -2.34 -13.23 -20.84
C LYS A 354 -1.21 -12.77 -21.77
N LEU A 355 -1.45 -12.71 -23.09
CA LEU A 355 -0.42 -12.28 -24.02
C LEU A 355 -0.32 -10.76 -24.04
N PRO A 356 0.90 -10.18 -24.00
CA PRO A 356 1.07 -8.75 -24.09
C PRO A 356 0.50 -8.26 -25.44
N MET A 357 -0.36 -7.25 -25.36
CA MET A 357 -0.90 -6.58 -26.52
C MET A 357 -0.30 -5.19 -26.65
N ILE A 358 -0.20 -4.66 -27.86
CA ILE A 358 0.31 -3.31 -28.09
C ILE A 358 -0.55 -2.64 -29.13
N TYR A 359 -1.14 -1.51 -28.76
CA TYR A 359 -1.77 -0.63 -29.72
C TYR A 359 -0.73 0.24 -30.41
N HIS A 360 -0.78 0.30 -31.74
CA HIS A 360 0.08 1.14 -32.56
C HIS A 360 -0.73 1.81 -33.65
N LYS A 361 -0.79 3.14 -33.60
CA LYS A 361 -1.42 3.97 -34.63
C LYS A 361 -0.35 4.38 -35.64
N ILE A 362 -0.47 3.91 -36.88
CA ILE A 362 0.47 4.24 -37.97
C ILE A 362 0.04 5.56 -38.63
N SER A 363 -1.25 5.75 -38.85
CA SER A 363 -1.81 6.96 -39.45
C SER A 363 -3.22 7.23 -38.94
N GLU A 364 -3.90 8.24 -39.48
CA GLU A 364 -5.32 8.50 -39.17
C GLU A 364 -6.26 7.41 -39.68
N VAL A 365 -5.83 6.67 -40.71
CA VAL A 365 -6.64 5.64 -41.40
C VAL A 365 -6.12 4.23 -41.14
N GLU A 366 -5.08 4.09 -40.32
CA GLU A 366 -4.43 2.80 -40.11
C GLU A 366 -3.92 2.65 -38.69
N SER A 367 -4.48 1.66 -38.00
CA SER A 367 -4.11 1.32 -36.65
C SER A 367 -4.16 -0.19 -36.42
N TYR A 368 -3.26 -0.64 -35.55
CA TYR A 368 -3.00 -2.04 -35.33
C TYR A 368 -2.95 -2.38 -33.85
N ILE A 369 -3.30 -3.62 -33.56
CA ILE A 369 -3.09 -4.26 -32.27
C ILE A 369 -2.15 -5.42 -32.51
N TYR A 370 -0.99 -5.40 -31.86
CA TYR A 370 -0.01 -6.46 -31.93
C TYR A 370 -0.16 -7.35 -30.70
N MET A 371 -0.33 -8.64 -30.90
CA MET A 371 -0.20 -9.68 -29.89
C MET A 371 1.11 -10.40 -30.11
N ILE A 372 1.95 -10.47 -29.09
CA ILE A 372 3.25 -11.13 -29.16
C ILE A 372 3.28 -12.27 -28.14
N GLY A 373 2.93 -13.47 -28.59
CA GLY A 373 2.87 -14.67 -27.75
C GLY A 373 4.14 -15.51 -27.73
N GLY A 374 5.14 -15.19 -28.55
CA GLY A 374 6.35 -16.00 -28.59
C GLY A 374 6.06 -17.41 -29.12
N ILE A 375 6.25 -18.47 -28.32
CA ILE A 375 5.90 -19.85 -28.69
C ILE A 375 4.43 -20.05 -29.11
N TRP A 376 3.54 -19.16 -28.68
CA TRP A 376 2.12 -19.18 -29.08
C TRP A 376 1.86 -18.42 -30.39
N GLY A 377 2.93 -17.96 -31.06
CA GLY A 377 2.89 -17.12 -32.25
C GLY A 377 2.64 -15.65 -31.92
N GLY A 378 2.79 -14.80 -32.94
CA GLY A 378 2.30 -13.44 -32.92
C GLY A 378 1.14 -13.27 -33.91
N ALA A 379 0.28 -12.29 -33.65
CA ALA A 379 -0.53 -11.73 -34.72
C ALA A 379 -0.79 -10.26 -34.53
N ARG A 380 -1.04 -9.63 -35.66
CA ARG A 380 -1.40 -8.24 -35.76
C ARG A 380 -2.83 -8.16 -36.25
N TYR A 381 -3.67 -7.48 -35.50
CA TYR A 381 -5.03 -7.16 -35.91
C TYR A 381 -5.09 -5.76 -36.50
N SER A 382 -5.68 -5.63 -37.69
CA SER A 382 -5.99 -4.35 -38.32
C SER A 382 -7.37 -3.89 -37.87
N ILE A 383 -7.45 -2.75 -37.20
CA ILE A 383 -8.70 -2.24 -36.65
C ILE A 383 -9.65 -1.77 -37.75
N GLU A 384 -9.12 -1.16 -38.81
CA GLU A 384 -9.92 -0.65 -39.92
C GLU A 384 -10.39 -1.76 -40.86
N LYS A 385 -9.60 -2.83 -41.01
CA LYS A 385 -9.96 -3.97 -41.87
C LYS A 385 -10.69 -5.09 -41.13
N ASP A 386 -10.76 -5.03 -39.79
CA ASP A 386 -11.36 -6.04 -38.93
C ASP A 386 -10.78 -7.45 -39.17
N GLN A 387 -9.45 -7.53 -39.28
CA GLN A 387 -8.75 -8.74 -39.71
C GLN A 387 -7.47 -9.00 -38.92
N TRP A 388 -7.28 -10.26 -38.52
CA TRP A 388 -6.04 -10.78 -37.95
C TRP A 388 -5.07 -11.24 -39.04
N LYS A 389 -3.79 -10.95 -38.85
CA LYS A 389 -2.69 -11.47 -39.65
C LYS A 389 -1.61 -12.03 -38.72
N SER A 390 -1.33 -13.32 -38.82
CA SER A 390 -0.25 -13.95 -38.06
C SER A 390 1.12 -13.42 -38.50
N PHE A 391 2.04 -13.32 -37.54
CA PHE A 391 3.45 -13.03 -37.77
C PHE A 391 4.29 -13.70 -36.67
N LEU A 392 5.60 -13.90 -36.88
CA LEU A 392 6.48 -14.61 -35.92
C LEU A 392 6.00 -16.04 -35.57
N SER A 393 5.61 -16.84 -36.56
CA SER A 393 5.22 -18.24 -36.34
C SER A 393 6.34 -19.12 -35.76
N ASP A 394 7.60 -18.73 -35.98
CA ASP A 394 8.77 -19.54 -35.67
C ASP A 394 9.45 -19.10 -34.36
N ASP A 395 8.82 -18.22 -33.57
CA ASP A 395 9.37 -17.75 -32.30
C ASP A 395 9.36 -18.89 -31.27
N LYS A 396 10.53 -19.14 -30.67
CA LYS A 396 10.76 -20.24 -29.71
C LYS A 396 10.78 -19.78 -28.26
N LEU A 397 10.66 -18.48 -28.01
CA LEU A 397 10.75 -17.90 -26.67
C LEU A 397 9.37 -17.62 -26.10
N ILE A 398 9.19 -17.75 -24.79
CA ILE A 398 7.99 -17.26 -24.10
C ILE A 398 8.18 -15.77 -23.86
N ARG A 399 7.20 -14.95 -24.24
CA ARG A 399 7.25 -13.49 -24.05
C ARG A 399 6.16 -13.06 -23.07
N TYR A 400 6.58 -12.30 -22.05
CA TYR A 400 5.69 -11.79 -20.99
C TYR A 400 5.37 -10.30 -21.14
N SER A 401 6.19 -9.57 -21.92
CA SER A 401 6.04 -8.14 -22.15
C SER A 401 6.60 -7.80 -23.53
N ALA A 402 6.05 -6.77 -24.15
CA ALA A 402 6.55 -6.25 -25.40
C ALA A 402 6.27 -4.75 -25.49
N THR A 403 7.11 -4.04 -26.24
CA THR A 403 6.98 -2.61 -26.52
C THR A 403 7.36 -2.33 -27.98
N ILE A 404 6.79 -1.28 -28.57
CA ILE A 404 7.13 -0.80 -29.91
C ILE A 404 7.87 0.53 -29.76
N PHE A 405 8.99 0.67 -30.45
CA PHE A 405 9.73 1.92 -30.54
C PHE A 405 10.09 2.21 -32.00
N GLU A 406 10.01 3.48 -32.38
CA GLU A 406 10.40 3.97 -33.71
C GLU A 406 11.78 4.62 -33.60
N ILE A 407 12.71 4.20 -34.45
CA ILE A 407 14.04 4.82 -34.55
C ILE A 407 14.06 5.60 -35.85
N ASN A 408 14.22 6.92 -35.75
CA ASN A 408 14.50 7.77 -36.91
C ASN A 408 15.84 7.35 -37.49
N LYS A 409 15.85 6.92 -38.75
CA LYS A 409 17.07 6.61 -39.49
C LYS A 409 17.76 7.86 -39.99
#